data_AF-A0AAE9YYX2-F1
#
_entry.id   AF-A0AAE9YYX2-F1
#
_cell.length_a   1.000
_cell.length_b   1.000
_cell.length_c   1.000
_cell.angle_alpha   90.00
_cell.angle_beta   90.00
_cell.angle_gamma   90.00
#
_symmetry.space_group_name_H-M   'P 1'
#
loop_
_entity.id
_entity.type
_entity.pdbx_description
1 polymer ?
#
loop_
_entity_poly.entity_id
_entity_poly.type
_entity_poly.pdbx_seq_one_letter_code
_entity_poly.pdbx_strand_id
1 'polypeptide(L)'
;MSESNELPLDDAAGRKQMSGEFLDLCDDFIKFSEECAFLFDAFTAVTREPECITEDTSEGIRHINFWLKYQVIGYREKIDRQRMFWTAFNRKL
;
A
#
# COMPACT_ATOMS: atom_id res chain seq x y z
N MET A 1 17.24 -39.48 22.85
CA MET A 1 17.85 -38.65 21.80
C MET A 1 16.74 -37.75 21.30
N SER A 2 16.74 -36.47 21.67
CA SER A 2 15.76 -35.51 21.17
C SER A 2 16.10 -35.22 19.72
N GLU A 3 15.27 -35.66 18.79
CA GLU A 3 15.28 -35.16 17.42
C GLU A 3 14.85 -33.70 17.49
N SER A 4 15.84 -32.81 17.38
CA SER A 4 15.66 -31.41 17.09
C SER A 4 14.85 -31.30 15.81
N ASN A 5 13.59 -30.90 15.97
CA ASN A 5 12.69 -30.52 14.89
C ASN A 5 13.21 -29.20 14.30
N GLU A 6 14.31 -29.26 13.55
CA GLU A 6 14.81 -28.15 12.75
C GLU A 6 13.77 -27.92 11.65
N LEU A 7 12.87 -26.96 11.90
CA LEU A 7 12.02 -26.40 10.86
C LEU A 7 12.92 -26.03 9.68
N PRO A 8 12.50 -26.30 8.42
CA PRO A 8 13.29 -25.93 7.26
C PRO A 8 13.66 -24.45 7.38
N LEU A 9 14.96 -24.14 7.43
CA LEU A 9 15.46 -22.76 7.54
C LEU A 9 14.87 -21.85 6.44
N ASP A 10 14.50 -22.44 5.29
CA ASP A 10 13.78 -21.83 4.17
C ASP A 10 12.39 -21.31 4.58
N ASP A 11 11.63 -22.08 5.36
CA ASP A 11 10.30 -21.69 5.82
C ASP A 11 10.36 -20.60 6.89
N ALA A 12 11.37 -20.63 7.77
CA ALA A 12 11.54 -19.61 8.81
C ALA A 12 12.01 -18.27 8.25
N ALA A 13 12.97 -18.29 7.32
CA ALA A 13 13.44 -17.09 6.62
C ALA A 13 12.34 -16.49 5.74
N GLY A 14 11.61 -17.32 4.98
CA GLY A 14 10.47 -16.89 4.17
C GLY A 14 9.34 -16.27 4.99
N ARG A 15 8.99 -16.86 6.15
CA ARG A 15 8.01 -16.27 7.08
C ARG A 15 8.46 -14.93 7.63
N LYS A 16 9.73 -14.79 8.01
CA LYS A 16 10.28 -13.55 8.55
C LYS A 16 10.28 -12.45 7.49
N GLN A 17 10.72 -12.76 6.28
CA GLN A 17 10.68 -11.82 5.16
C GLN A 17 9.25 -11.37 4.85
N MET A 18 8.32 -12.33 4.70
CA MET A 18 6.91 -12.03 4.43
C MET A 18 6.28 -11.17 5.54
N SER A 19 6.58 -11.46 6.81
CA SER A 19 6.11 -10.64 7.93
C SER A 19 6.68 -9.22 7.87
N GLY A 20 7.95 -9.05 7.48
CA GLY A 20 8.56 -7.74 7.30
C GLY A 20 7.89 -6.96 6.17
N GLU A 21 7.79 -7.56 4.98
CA GLU A 21 7.16 -6.92 3.82
C GLU A 21 5.68 -6.57 4.06
N PHE A 22 4.97 -7.39 4.84
CA PHE A 22 3.58 -7.11 5.23
C PHE A 22 3.50 -5.90 6.19
N LEU A 23 4.38 -5.82 7.19
CA LEU A 23 4.42 -4.68 8.11
C LEU A 23 4.79 -3.39 7.37
N ASP A 24 5.80 -3.43 6.51
CA ASP A 24 6.18 -2.28 5.67
C ASP A 24 5.02 -1.83 4.78
N LEU A 25 4.29 -2.78 4.18
CA LEU A 25 3.09 -2.47 3.39
C LEU A 25 1.98 -1.81 4.22
N CYS A 26 1.77 -2.25 5.46
CA CYS A 26 0.81 -1.63 6.37
C CYS A 26 1.23 -0.21 6.72
N ASP A 27 2.48 0.01 7.10
CA ASP A 27 3.00 1.33 7.47
C ASP A 27 2.95 2.31 6.30
N ASP A 28 3.32 1.86 5.10
CA ASP A 28 3.21 2.63 3.86
C ASP A 28 1.74 2.99 3.56
N PHE A 29 0.83 2.02 3.65
CA PHE A 29 -0.59 2.24 3.35
C PHE A 29 -1.24 3.18 4.36
N ILE A 30 -0.87 3.11 5.64
CA ILE A 30 -1.35 4.04 6.67
C ILE A 30 -0.98 5.48 6.28
N LYS A 31 0.30 5.75 5.98
CA LYS A 31 0.75 7.09 5.57
C LYS A 31 0.03 7.57 4.31
N PHE A 32 -0.08 6.70 3.31
CA PHE A 32 -0.83 7.01 2.09
C PHE A 32 -2.30 7.35 2.37
N SER A 33 -2.94 6.64 3.30
CA SER A 33 -4.34 6.90 3.67
C SER A 33 -4.53 8.24 4.41
N GLU A 34 -3.56 8.65 5.22
CA GLU A 34 -3.54 9.97 5.87
C GLU A 34 -3.37 11.09 4.83
N GLU A 35 -2.47 10.91 3.87
CA GLU A 35 -2.30 11.85 2.75
C GLU A 35 -3.57 11.96 1.91
N CYS A 36 -4.25 10.84 1.63
CA CYS A 36 -5.54 10.84 0.94
C CYS A 36 -6.60 11.65 1.69
N ALA A 37 -6.72 11.46 3.00
CA ALA A 37 -7.68 12.20 3.83
C ALA A 37 -7.44 13.72 3.73
N PHE A 38 -6.18 14.14 3.87
CA PHE A 38 -5.81 15.55 3.70
C PHE A 38 -6.15 16.08 2.30
N LEU A 39 -5.87 15.33 1.24
CA LEU A 39 -6.16 15.73 -0.14
C LEU A 39 -7.67 15.82 -0.41
N PHE A 40 -8.48 14.94 0.17
CA PHE A 40 -9.94 15.03 0.03
C PHE A 40 -10.50 16.29 0.70
N ASP A 41 -9.99 16.66 1.88
CA ASP A 41 -10.36 17.92 2.53
C ASP A 41 -9.92 19.12 1.69
N ALA A 42 -8.72 19.09 1.13
CA ALA A 42 -8.21 20.15 0.25
C ALA A 42 -9.06 20.31 -1.01
N PHE A 43 -9.39 19.22 -1.71
CA PHE A 43 -10.26 19.26 -2.88
C PHE A 43 -11.69 19.71 -2.53
N THR A 44 -12.20 19.32 -1.37
CA THR A 44 -13.50 19.79 -0.88
C THR A 44 -13.48 21.30 -0.62
N ALA A 45 -12.40 21.83 -0.04
CA ALA A 45 -12.24 23.27 0.17
C ALA A 45 -12.18 24.02 -1.16
N VAL A 46 -11.38 23.55 -2.12
CA VAL A 46 -11.23 24.17 -3.44
C VAL A 46 -12.54 24.18 -4.23
N THR A 47 -13.31 23.08 -4.17
CA THR A 47 -14.59 22.98 -4.89
C THR A 47 -15.71 23.84 -4.30
N ARG A 48 -15.56 24.36 -3.09
CA ARG A 48 -16.51 25.32 -2.49
C ARG A 48 -16.39 26.73 -3.07
N GLU A 49 -15.25 27.07 -3.66
CA GLU A 49 -14.98 28.35 -4.32
C GLU A 49 -14.58 28.10 -5.78
N PRO A 50 -15.52 27.63 -6.63
CA PRO A 50 -15.22 27.23 -8.00
C PRO A 50 -14.64 28.34 -8.87
N GLU A 51 -14.93 29.61 -8.56
CA GLU A 51 -14.35 30.79 -9.19
C GLU A 51 -12.84 30.93 -8.97
N CYS A 52 -12.30 30.34 -7.90
CA CYS A 52 -10.87 30.30 -7.58
C CYS A 52 -10.14 29.17 -8.33
N ILE A 53 -10.86 28.28 -9.03
CA ILE A 53 -10.26 27.19 -9.81
C ILE A 53 -9.75 27.74 -11.15
N THR A 54 -8.50 28.19 -11.15
CA THR A 54 -7.77 28.61 -12.34
C THR A 54 -7.28 27.42 -13.17
N GLU A 55 -6.72 27.68 -14.35
CA GLU A 55 -6.03 26.67 -15.16
C GLU A 55 -4.88 26.00 -14.39
N ASP A 56 -4.06 26.79 -13.70
CA ASP A 56 -2.96 26.28 -12.86
C ASP A 56 -3.48 25.39 -11.72
N THR A 57 -4.58 25.80 -11.08
CA THR A 57 -5.22 25.00 -10.02
C THR A 57 -5.75 23.68 -10.59
N SER A 58 -6.37 23.74 -11.76
CA SER A 58 -6.89 22.56 -12.47
C SER A 58 -5.78 21.58 -12.83
N GLU A 59 -4.62 22.08 -13.28
CA GLU A 59 -3.47 21.24 -13.59
C GLU A 59 -2.85 20.63 -12.33
N GLY A 60 -2.80 21.38 -11.23
CA GLY A 60 -2.42 20.84 -9.91
C GLY A 60 -3.32 19.69 -9.45
N ILE A 61 -4.64 19.87 -9.54
CA ILE A 61 -5.63 18.82 -9.23
C ILE A 61 -5.42 17.61 -10.15
N ARG A 62 -5.20 17.83 -11.45
CA ARG A 62 -4.94 16.76 -12.42
C ARG A 62 -3.67 15.98 -12.07
N HIS A 63 -2.57 16.67 -11.74
CA HIS A 63 -1.31 16.05 -11.37
C HIS A 63 -1.45 15.18 -10.11
N ILE A 64 -2.10 15.70 -9.07
CA ILE A 64 -2.34 14.97 -7.83
C ILE A 64 -3.23 13.74 -8.09
N ASN A 65 -4.30 13.87 -8.88
CA ASN A 65 -5.16 12.74 -9.23
C ASN A 65 -4.43 11.67 -10.04
N PHE A 66 -3.54 12.08 -10.95
CA PHE A 66 -2.69 11.15 -11.68
C PHE A 66 -1.79 10.38 -10.71
N TRP A 67 -1.12 11.06 -9.79
CA TRP A 67 -0.28 10.42 -8.78
C TRP A 67 -1.08 9.45 -7.88
N LEU A 68 -2.23 9.89 -7.35
CA LEU A 68 -3.12 9.06 -6.51
C LEU A 68 -3.51 7.76 -7.22
N LYS A 69 -3.88 7.83 -8.51
CA LYS A 69 -4.25 6.65 -9.31
C LYS A 69 -3.13 5.60 -9.31
N TYR A 70 -1.88 6.00 -9.53
CA TYR A 70 -0.77 5.06 -9.58
C TYR A 70 -0.38 4.53 -8.20
N GLN A 71 -0.51 5.33 -7.14
CA GLN A 71 -0.35 4.84 -5.76
C GLN A 71 -1.37 3.73 -5.45
N VAL A 72 -2.66 3.96 -5.73
CA VAL A 72 -3.72 2.95 -5.51
C VAL A 72 -3.45 1.66 -6.28
N ILE A 73 -3.06 1.77 -7.55
CA ILE A 73 -2.69 0.60 -8.35
C ILE A 73 -1.50 -0.14 -7.73
N GLY A 74 -0.45 0.60 -7.33
CA GLY A 74 0.75 0.03 -6.71
C GLY A 74 0.46 -0.71 -5.41
N TYR A 75 -0.37 -0.14 -4.52
CA TYR A 75 -0.79 -0.81 -3.29
C TYR A 75 -1.61 -2.07 -3.58
N ARG A 76 -2.55 -2.02 -4.53
CA ARG A 76 -3.32 -3.20 -4.95
C ARG A 76 -2.39 -4.33 -5.40
N GLU A 77 -1.41 -4.03 -6.24
CA GLU A 77 -0.44 -5.01 -6.72
C GLU A 77 0.43 -5.57 -5.59
N LYS A 78 0.88 -4.74 -4.65
CA LYS A 78 1.64 -5.20 -3.46
C LYS A 78 0.78 -6.15 -2.62
N ILE A 79 -0.49 -5.81 -2.36
CA ILE A 79 -1.43 -6.65 -1.59
C ILE A 79 -1.66 -7.99 -2.31
N ASP A 80 -1.88 -7.98 -3.61
CA ASP A 80 -2.08 -9.20 -4.40
C ASP A 80 -0.85 -10.11 -4.34
N ARG A 81 0.36 -9.56 -4.42
CA ARG A 81 1.62 -10.32 -4.26
C ARG A 81 1.70 -10.98 -2.88
N GLN A 82 1.41 -10.24 -1.81
CA GLN A 82 1.42 -10.79 -0.44
C GLN A 82 0.38 -11.92 -0.29
N ARG A 83 -0.82 -11.73 -0.86
CA ARG A 83 -1.88 -12.75 -0.84
C ARG A 83 -1.49 -14.03 -1.59
N MET A 84 -0.88 -13.88 -2.77
CA MET A 84 -0.40 -15.02 -3.57
C MET A 84 0.69 -15.78 -2.81
N PHE A 85 1.66 -15.07 -2.22
CA PHE A 85 2.72 -15.68 -1.44
C PHE A 85 2.18 -16.42 -0.22
N TRP A 86 1.29 -15.78 0.57
CA TRP A 86 0.61 -16.42 1.71
C TRP A 86 -0.12 -17.71 1.31
N THR A 87 -0.82 -17.69 0.17
CA THR A 87 -1.54 -18.86 -0.34
C THR A 87 -0.59 -19.97 -0.76
N ALA A 88 0.51 -19.64 -1.44
CA ALA A 88 1.52 -20.61 -1.85
C ALA A 88 2.25 -21.23 -0.66
N PHE A 89 2.58 -20.42 0.35
CA PHE A 89 3.26 -20.84 1.57
C PHE A 89 2.40 -21.82 2.39
N ASN A 90 1.12 -21.49 2.61
CA ASN A 90 0.21 -22.35 3.38
C ASN A 90 -0.27 -23.60 2.63
N ARG A 91 -0.05 -23.70 1.31
CA ARG A 91 -0.27 -24.94 0.54
C ARG A 91 0.93 -25.88 0.57
N LYS A 92 2.10 -25.41 1.00
CA LYS A 92 3.32 -26.21 1.15
C LYS A 92 3.50 -26.78 2.56
N LEU A 93 2.76 -26.26 3.54
CA LEU A 93 2.59 -26.83 4.89
C LEU A 93 1.45 -27.84 4.92
#